data_AF-A0A180EYH4-F1
#
_entry.id   AF-A0A180EYH4-F1
#
_cell.length_a   1.000
_cell.length_b   1.000
_cell.length_c   1.000
_cell.angle_alpha   90.00
_cell.angle_beta   90.00
_cell.angle_gamma   90.00
#
_symmetry.space_group_name_H-M   'P 1'
#
loop_
_entity.id
_entity.type
_entity.pdbx_description
1 polymer ?
#
loop_
_entity_poly.entity_id
_entity_poly.type
_entity_poly.pdbx_seq_one_letter_code
_entity_poly.pdbx_strand_id
1 'polypeptide(L)' 'MKKVTAMIERSDDGTFGIYMDDYSLSYGILGDGTTLEEALDDYYNSYEEMRQYYKGSK' A
#
# COMPACT_ATOMS: atom_id res chain seq x y z
N MET A 1 -10.86 6.69 -12.81
CA MET A 1 -10.15 6.08 -11.66
C MET A 1 -9.32 7.15 -11.00
N LYS A 2 -9.30 7.21 -9.67
CA LYS A 2 -8.33 8.05 -8.96
C LYS A 2 -6.93 7.43 -9.13
N LYS A 3 -5.92 8.28 -9.25
CA LYS A 3 -4.51 7.87 -9.21
C LYS A 3 -3.95 8.32 -7.86
N VAL A 4 -3.09 7.51 -7.29
CA VAL A 4 -2.41 7.75 -6.01
C VAL A 4 -0.93 7.53 -6.26
N THR A 5 -0.09 8.43 -5.74
CA THR A 5 1.36 8.26 -5.73
C THR A 5 1.78 7.52 -4.45
N ALA A 6 2.64 6.52 -4.59
CA ALA A 6 3.23 5.80 -3.46
C ALA A 6 4.76 5.93 -3.52
N MET A 7 5.36 6.00 -2.34
CA MET A 7 6.80 5.91 -2.15
C MET A 7 7.19 4.47 -1.85
N ILE A 8 8.32 4.05 -2.41
CA ILE A 8 8.97 2.79 -2.07
C ILE A 8 10.25 3.16 -1.33
N GLU A 9 10.36 2.71 -0.09
CA GLU A 9 11.50 2.91 0.78
C GLU A 9 12.26 1.60 0.95
N ARG A 10 13.59 1.67 1.02
CA ARG A 10 14.44 0.53 1.38
C ARG A 10 15.24 0.91 2.62
N SER A 11 15.04 0.13 3.68
CA SER A 11 15.71 0.29 4.97
C SER A 11 17.17 -0.18 4.91
N ASP A 12 17.98 0.26 5.87
CA ASP A 12 19.39 -0.14 6.01
C ASP A 12 19.56 -1.66 6.27
N ASP A 13 18.53 -2.32 6.83
CA ASP A 13 18.50 -3.77 7.02
C ASP A 13 18.13 -4.55 5.75
N GLY A 14 17.86 -3.84 4.65
CA GLY A 14 17.51 -4.42 3.35
C GLY A 14 16.03 -4.69 3.13
N THR A 15 15.16 -4.43 4.12
CA THR A 15 13.71 -4.52 3.98
C THR A 15 13.14 -3.38 3.15
N PHE A 16 11.91 -3.56 2.67
CA PHE A 16 11.18 -2.62 1.83
C PHE A 16 9.86 -2.25 2.49
N GLY A 17 9.51 -0.96 2.41
CA GLY A 17 8.20 -0.43 2.80
C GLY A 17 7.60 0.37 1.64
N ILE A 18 6.29 0.31 1.49
CA ILE A 18 5.52 1.07 0.50
C ILE A 18 4.40 1.81 1.21
N TYR A 19 4.34 3.13 1.03
CA TYR A 19 3.30 3.97 1.62
C TYR A 19 2.85 5.05 0.65
N MET A 20 1.61 5.50 0.82
CA MET A 20 1.07 6.60 0.03
C MET A 20 1.76 7.92 0.36
N ASP A 21 2.20 8.64 -0.68
CA ASP A 21 2.66 10.04 -0.63
C ASP A 21 1.58 10.95 -1.23
N ASP A 22 0.34 10.69 -0.85
CA ASP A 22 -0.86 11.38 -1.32
C ASP A 22 -1.99 11.17 -0.31
N TYR A 23 -2.84 12.18 -0.15
CA TYR A 23 -4.01 12.20 0.73
C TYR A 23 -5.34 12.16 -0.06
N SER A 24 -5.31 11.75 -1.33
CA SER A 24 -6.49 11.69 -2.20
C SER A 24 -7.51 10.59 -1.82
N LEU A 25 -7.11 9.66 -0.96
CA LEU A 25 -7.97 8.67 -0.29
C LEU A 25 -8.12 9.03 1.20
N SER A 26 -9.27 8.69 1.78
CA SER A 26 -9.53 8.87 3.22
C SER A 26 -8.89 7.79 4.09
N TYR A 27 -8.07 6.92 3.49
CA TYR A 27 -7.40 5.81 4.13
C TYR A 27 -6.01 5.64 3.51
N GLY A 28 -5.06 5.15 4.31
CA GLY A 28 -3.75 4.75 3.85
C GLY A 28 -3.76 3.32 3.32
N ILE A 29 -2.79 3.03 2.46
CA ILE A 29 -2.43 1.68 2.04
C ILE A 29 -0.94 1.55 2.33
N LEU A 30 -0.58 0.48 3.01
CA LEU A 30 0.79 0.16 3.38
C LEU A 30 1.13 -1.22 2.81
N GLY A 31 2.42 -1.45 2.57
CA GLY A 31 2.93 -2.77 2.26
C GLY A 31 4.37 -2.89 2.73
N ASP A 32 4.73 -4.02 3.33
CA ASP A 32 6.08 -4.28 3.85
C ASP A 32 6.61 -5.63 3.34
N GLY A 33 7.93 -5.76 3.20
CA GLY A 33 8.53 -7.00 2.71
C GLY A 33 10.05 -7.07 2.86
N THR A 34 10.60 -8.28 2.86
CA THR A 34 12.06 -8.49 2.80
C THR A 34 12.60 -8.36 1.37
N THR A 35 11.70 -8.44 0.39
CA THR A 35 11.96 -8.12 -1.01
C THR A 35 10.98 -7.08 -1.53
N LEU A 36 11.32 -6.42 -2.64
CA LEU A 36 10.41 -5.49 -3.31
C LEU A 36 9.12 -6.18 -3.78
N GLU A 37 9.21 -7.44 -4.21
CA GLU A 37 8.06 -8.22 -4.66
C GLU A 37 7.08 -8.48 -3.50
N GLU A 38 7.59 -8.89 -2.33
CA GLU A 38 6.78 -9.07 -1.12
C GLU A 38 6.09 -7.77 -0.70
N ALA A 39 6.80 -6.64 -0.69
CA ALA A 39 6.22 -5.36 -0.30
C ALA A 39 5.14 -4.88 -1.31
N LEU A 40 5.31 -5.16 -2.60
CA LEU A 40 4.31 -4.88 -3.63
C LEU A 40 3.07 -5.75 -3.45
N ASP A 41 3.25 -7.06 -3.24
CA ASP A 41 2.15 -7.98 -3.01
C ASP A 41 1.34 -7.59 -1.77
N ASP A 42 2.01 -7.24 -0.67
CA ASP A 42 1.36 -6.77 0.55
C ASP A 42 0.60 -5.45 0.34
N TYR A 43 1.20 -4.49 -0.38
CA TYR A 43 0.54 -3.23 -0.73
C TYR A 43 -0.74 -3.44 -1.56
N TYR A 44 -0.70 -4.33 -2.56
CA TYR A 44 -1.88 -4.64 -3.38
C TYR A 44 -2.94 -5.44 -2.61
N ASN A 45 -2.54 -6.33 -1.70
CA ASN A 45 -3.46 -7.01 -0.81
C ASN A 45 -4.19 -6.00 0.09
N SER A 46 -3.46 -5.09 0.73
CA SER A 46 -4.05 -4.00 1.52
C SER A 46 -5.02 -3.13 0.70
N TYR A 47 -4.70 -2.83 -0.56
CA TYR A 47 -5.63 -2.13 -1.45
C TYR A 47 -6.94 -2.91 -1.67
N GLU A 48 -6.87 -4.20 -1.97
CA GLU A 48 -8.06 -5.02 -2.21
C GLU A 48 -8.88 -5.21 -0.92
N GLU A 49 -8.24 -5.38 0.24
CA GLU A 49 -8.91 -5.42 1.55
C GLU A 49 -9.69 -4.13 1.82
N MET A 50 -9.05 -2.97 1.67
CA MET A 50 -9.71 -1.68 1.86
C MET A 50 -10.84 -1.48 0.83
N ARG A 51 -10.62 -1.86 -0.42
CA ARG A 51 -11.64 -1.80 -1.48
C ARG A 51 -12.85 -2.67 -1.14
N GLN A 52 -12.65 -3.87 -0.60
CA GLN A 52 -13.73 -4.75 -0.16
C GLN A 52 -14.46 -4.18 1.05
N TYR A 53 -13.73 -3.69 2.05
CA TYR A 53 -14.29 -3.04 3.24
C TYR A 53 -15.25 -1.90 2.85
N TYR A 54 -14.80 -0.97 2.01
CA TYR A 54 -15.64 0.17 1.58
C TYR A 54 -16.78 -0.23 0.62
N LYS A 55 -16.66 -1.34 -0.12
CA LYS A 55 -17.79 -1.88 -0.91
C LYS A 55 -18.87 -2.51 -0.02
N GLY A 56 -18.47 -3.21 1.04
CA GLY A 56 -19.37 -3.85 2.01
C GLY A 56 -19.97 -2.90 3.04
N SER A 57 -19.46 -1.66 3.14
CA SER A 57 -19.92 -0.62 4.07
C SER A 57 -21.15 0.16 3.57
N LYS A 58 -22.03 -0.46 2.77
CA LYS A 58 -23.28 0.15 2.27
C LYS A 58 -24.51 -0.45 2.91
#